data_AF-A0A2U1NPA1-F1
#
_entry.id   AF-A0A2U1NPA1-F1
#
_cell.length_a   1.000
_cell.length_b   1.000
_cell.length_c   1.000
_cell.angle_alpha   90.00
_cell.angle_beta   90.00
_cell.angle_gamma   90.00
#
_symmetry.space_group_name_H-M   'P 1'
#
loop_
_entity.id
_entity.type
_entity.pdbx_description
1 polymer ?
#
loop_
_entity_poly.entity_id
_entity_poly.type
_entity_poly.pdbx_seq_one_letter_code
_entity_poly.pdbx_strand_id
1 'polypeptide(L)'
;MWVSVIKAIHGHVGNLDCGVKVRKSSIWLNCIRCISNLKERGVDLYMCMKKKVGNGSDSLFWLENWLGEGSLDEKYSRLFALEENKEVSIRDKVHNGLLHGFRRLPRGGAEGVQMEEVSNLIDSLEFVEDHDKWVWNLESDGEFKVCSARRFIDEGLCVMEGTHTRWVKLIPIKVNIFAWRLASNKLPTRFNMSSLGLEIPSMVCPVCNEGVESSEHLFFSCSVASSIMAKVLGWWGILDSGI
;
A
#
# COMPACT_ATOMS: atom_id res chain seq x y z
N MET A 1 9.69 10.72 -11.06
CA MET A 1 8.71 11.82 -10.93
C MET A 1 7.82 11.64 -9.70
N TRP A 2 7.01 10.57 -9.59
CA TRP A 2 6.13 10.36 -8.43
C TRP A 2 6.86 10.14 -7.09
N VAL A 3 8.00 9.43 -7.09
CA VAL A 3 8.82 9.25 -5.88
C VAL A 3 9.28 10.59 -5.31
N SER A 4 9.76 11.50 -6.16
CA SER A 4 10.19 12.85 -5.74
C SER A 4 9.04 13.67 -5.16
N VAL A 5 7.85 13.57 -5.74
CA VAL A 5 6.63 14.24 -5.23
C VAL A 5 6.23 13.67 -3.87
N ILE A 6 6.21 12.35 -3.74
CA ILE A 6 5.91 11.68 -2.47
C ILE A 6 6.93 12.07 -1.40
N LYS A 7 8.23 12.07 -1.73
CA LYS A 7 9.28 12.46 -0.80
C LYS A 7 9.16 13.93 -0.37
N ALA A 8 8.81 14.83 -1.30
CA ALA A 8 8.64 16.24 -1.00
C ALA A 8 7.43 16.51 -0.09
N ILE A 9 6.34 15.77 -0.26
CA ILE A 9 5.09 15.97 0.50
C ILE A 9 5.08 15.20 1.83
N HIS A 10 5.64 13.99 1.83
CA HIS A 10 5.51 13.01 2.92
C HIS A 10 6.83 12.69 3.63
N GLY A 11 7.94 13.35 3.28
CA GLY A 11 9.26 13.15 3.87
C GLY A 11 10.11 12.14 3.12
N HIS A 12 11.40 12.03 3.47
CA HIS A 12 12.41 11.32 2.67
C HIS A 12 12.10 9.83 2.40
N VAL A 13 11.36 9.17 3.29
CA VAL A 13 10.94 7.76 3.16
C VAL A 13 9.49 7.64 2.64
N GLY A 14 8.85 8.75 2.26
CA GLY A 14 7.46 8.76 1.81
C GLY A 14 6.47 8.25 2.86
N ASN A 15 6.83 8.24 4.13
CA ASN A 15 6.07 7.64 5.24
C ASN A 15 5.87 6.11 5.13
N LEU A 16 6.62 5.43 4.29
CA LEU A 16 6.83 3.98 4.39
C LEU A 16 7.64 3.78 5.68
N ASP A 17 7.12 3.00 6.63
CA ASP A 17 7.74 2.65 7.93
C ASP A 17 7.85 3.74 9.00
N CYS A 18 7.55 5.00 8.67
CA CYS A 18 7.53 6.07 9.66
C CYS A 18 6.10 6.27 10.18
N GLY A 19 5.88 6.20 11.49
CA GLY A 19 4.58 6.52 12.12
C GLY A 19 4.25 8.02 12.12
N VAL A 20 4.54 8.77 11.06
CA VAL A 20 4.38 10.23 11.06
C VAL A 20 2.89 10.57 11.09
N LYS A 21 2.49 11.28 12.15
CA LYS A 21 1.16 11.89 12.29
C LYS A 21 1.03 13.08 11.34
N VAL A 22 0.65 12.83 10.10
CA VAL A 22 0.31 13.89 9.14
C VAL A 22 -1.10 14.42 9.44
N ARG A 23 -1.24 15.75 9.55
CA ARG A 23 -2.48 16.46 9.95
C ARG A 23 -3.66 16.33 8.96
N LYS A 24 -3.43 15.87 7.72
CA LYS A 24 -4.46 15.73 6.68
C LYS A 24 -4.37 14.35 6.02
N SER A 25 -5.51 13.68 5.87
CA SER A 25 -5.61 12.43 5.09
C SER A 25 -5.34 12.74 3.62
N SER A 26 -4.45 11.98 3.00
CA SER A 26 -4.22 11.98 1.55
C SER A 26 -4.44 10.58 1.00
N ILE A 27 -4.66 10.48 -0.31
CA ILE A 27 -4.77 9.17 -0.99
C ILE A 27 -3.55 8.30 -0.71
N TRP A 28 -2.35 8.90 -0.76
CA TRP A 28 -1.10 8.20 -0.45
C TRP A 28 -1.09 7.65 0.98
N LEU A 29 -1.47 8.46 1.97
CA LEU A 29 -1.53 8.01 3.37
C LEU A 29 -2.61 6.95 3.59
N ASN A 30 -3.69 6.98 2.83
CA ASN A 30 -4.69 5.91 2.84
C ASN A 30 -4.12 4.60 2.29
N CYS A 31 -3.31 4.64 1.21
CA CYS A 31 -2.59 3.47 0.72
C CYS A 31 -1.61 2.93 1.77
N ILE A 32 -0.80 3.80 2.39
CA ILE A 32 0.14 3.40 3.45
C ILE A 32 -0.61 2.75 4.62
N ARG A 33 -1.72 3.35 5.08
CA ARG A 33 -2.54 2.79 6.15
C ARG A 33 -3.10 1.41 5.78
N CYS A 34 -3.52 1.20 4.53
CA CYS A 34 -3.95 -0.11 4.06
C CYS A 34 -2.81 -1.14 4.11
N ILE A 35 -1.59 -0.75 3.69
CA ILE A 35 -0.41 -1.61 3.77
C ILE A 35 -0.08 -1.95 5.23
N SER A 36 -0.08 -0.96 6.13
CA SER A 36 0.14 -1.20 7.56
C SER A 36 -0.91 -2.13 8.17
N ASN A 37 -2.19 -1.96 7.82
CA ASN A 37 -3.26 -2.84 8.30
C ASN A 37 -3.14 -4.28 7.76
N LEU A 38 -2.65 -4.45 6.53
CA LEU A 38 -2.32 -5.77 6.00
C LEU A 38 -1.17 -6.40 6.78
N LYS A 39 -0.11 -5.63 7.07
CA LYS A 39 1.04 -6.08 7.86
C LYS A 39 0.63 -6.50 9.29
N GLU A 40 -0.24 -5.74 9.95
CA GLU A 40 -0.83 -6.10 11.26
C GLU A 40 -1.61 -7.43 11.22
N ARG A 41 -2.16 -7.78 10.05
CA ARG A 41 -2.89 -9.04 9.83
C ARG A 41 -1.99 -10.16 9.29
N GLY A 42 -0.67 -10.00 9.35
CA GLY A 42 0.31 -10.99 8.91
C GLY A 42 0.62 -10.99 7.41
N VAL A 43 0.14 -9.99 6.65
CA VAL A 43 0.40 -9.85 5.21
C VAL A 43 1.39 -8.71 4.97
N ASP A 44 2.69 -9.03 5.03
CA ASP A 44 3.75 -8.05 4.77
C ASP A 44 4.14 -8.02 3.27
N LEU A 45 3.60 -7.04 2.54
CA LEU A 45 3.89 -6.82 1.12
C LEU A 45 5.34 -6.37 0.88
N TYR A 46 6.01 -5.77 1.88
CA TYR A 46 7.40 -5.33 1.72
C TYR A 46 8.36 -6.51 1.61
N MET A 47 8.05 -7.62 2.29
CA MET A 47 8.81 -8.88 2.18
C MET A 47 8.67 -9.54 0.80
N CYS A 48 7.62 -9.20 0.06
CA CYS A 48 7.45 -9.65 -1.32
C CYS A 48 8.31 -8.86 -2.31
N MET A 49 8.97 -7.79 -1.87
CA MET A 49 9.84 -6.94 -2.68
C MET A 49 11.27 -7.06 -2.19
N LYS A 50 12.23 -7.13 -3.12
CA LYS A 50 13.65 -6.98 -2.79
C LYS A 50 14.33 -6.03 -3.76
N LYS A 51 15.39 -5.39 -3.29
CA LYS A 51 16.28 -4.59 -4.14
C LYS A 51 17.36 -5.51 -4.72
N LYS A 52 17.33 -5.71 -6.04
CA LYS A 52 18.43 -6.33 -6.77
C LYS A 52 19.54 -5.30 -6.97
N VAL A 53 20.67 -5.55 -6.32
CA VAL A 53 21.87 -4.72 -6.43
C VAL A 53 22.45 -4.91 -7.83
N GLY A 54 22.59 -3.80 -8.56
CA GLY A 54 23.39 -3.71 -9.77
C GLY A 54 24.69 -3.02 -9.39
N ASN A 55 24.74 -1.70 -9.58
CA ASN A 55 25.89 -0.88 -9.25
C ASN A 55 25.98 -0.59 -7.73
N GLY A 56 24.86 -0.65 -6.99
CA GLY A 56 24.79 -0.40 -5.54
C GLY A 56 24.82 1.08 -5.14
N SER A 57 24.77 2.02 -6.10
CA SER A 57 24.77 3.46 -5.83
C SER A 57 23.41 3.96 -5.36
N ASP A 58 22.33 3.34 -5.82
CA ASP A 58 20.95 3.76 -5.55
C ASP A 58 20.29 2.89 -4.47
N SER A 59 21.08 2.06 -3.77
CA SER A 59 20.61 1.15 -2.75
C SER A 59 21.24 1.45 -1.40
N LEU A 60 20.41 1.58 -0.36
CA LEU A 60 20.87 1.88 0.99
C LEU A 60 21.27 0.59 1.70
N PHE A 61 22.49 0.57 2.23
CA PHE A 61 23.06 -0.64 2.82
C PHE A 61 22.25 -1.17 4.00
N TRP A 62 21.83 -0.29 4.91
CA TRP A 62 21.15 -0.69 6.14
C TRP A 62 19.63 -0.81 5.99
N LEU A 63 19.02 0.11 5.24
CA LEU A 63 17.57 0.37 5.30
C LEU A 63 16.77 -0.38 4.22
N GLU A 64 17.40 -0.80 3.13
CA GLU A 64 16.68 -1.47 2.03
C GLU A 64 16.82 -3.00 2.11
N ASN A 65 15.75 -3.71 1.71
CA ASN A 65 15.72 -5.17 1.66
C ASN A 65 16.41 -5.70 0.41
N TRP A 66 17.74 -5.69 0.37
CA TRP A 66 18.51 -6.24 -0.75
C TRP A 66 18.84 -7.74 -0.60
N LEU A 67 18.68 -8.31 0.59
CA LEU A 67 18.84 -9.75 0.85
C LEU A 67 17.57 -10.57 0.60
N GLY A 68 16.40 -9.94 0.57
CA GLY A 68 15.11 -10.62 0.48
C GLY A 68 14.58 -11.15 1.83
N GLU A 69 15.31 -10.97 2.92
CA GLU A 69 14.91 -11.38 4.28
C GLU A 69 14.56 -10.20 5.20
N GLY A 70 14.41 -8.99 4.65
CA GLY A 70 14.21 -7.75 5.40
C GLY A 70 15.42 -6.82 5.32
N SER A 71 15.34 -5.70 6.04
CA SER A 71 16.42 -4.71 6.10
C SER A 71 17.49 -5.10 7.13
N LEU A 72 18.73 -4.66 6.89
CA LEU A 72 19.85 -5.00 7.77
C LEU A 72 19.79 -4.29 9.11
N ASP A 73 19.14 -3.14 9.21
CA ASP A 73 18.98 -2.42 10.48
C ASP A 73 18.14 -3.19 11.50
N GLU A 74 17.11 -3.92 11.04
CA GLU A 74 16.31 -4.80 11.89
C GLU A 74 17.12 -6.04 12.33
N LYS A 75 17.80 -6.71 11.39
CA LYS A 75 18.57 -7.94 11.66
C LYS A 75 19.85 -7.68 12.46
N TYR A 76 20.56 -6.60 12.16
CA TYR A 76 21.88 -6.23 12.69
C TYR A 76 21.85 -4.91 13.46
N SER A 77 20.82 -4.72 14.30
CA SER A 77 20.57 -3.48 15.05
C SER A 77 21.76 -2.94 15.86
N ARG A 78 22.65 -3.81 16.36
CA ARG A 78 23.84 -3.38 17.13
C ARG A 78 24.87 -2.73 16.22
N LEU A 79 25.15 -3.32 15.06
CA LEU A 79 26.04 -2.72 14.05
C LEU A 79 25.42 -1.47 13.46
N PHE A 80 24.13 -1.52 13.14
CA PHE A 80 23.41 -0.34 12.68
C PHE A 80 23.53 0.80 13.69
N ALA A 81 23.44 0.55 15.00
CA ALA A 81 23.62 1.57 16.03
C ALA A 81 25.03 2.21 16.05
N LEU A 82 26.06 1.56 15.49
CA LEU A 82 27.42 2.10 15.37
C LEU A 82 27.60 2.98 14.14
N GLU A 83 26.79 2.79 13.11
CA GLU A 83 26.85 3.56 11.87
C GLU A 83 26.56 5.05 12.11
N GLU A 84 27.43 5.94 11.64
CA GLU A 84 27.21 7.38 11.67
C GLU A 84 26.30 7.81 10.51
N ASN A 85 26.53 7.26 9.31
CA ASN A 85 25.68 7.52 8.15
C ASN A 85 24.67 6.39 7.92
N LYS A 86 23.45 6.53 8.46
CA LYS A 86 22.38 5.52 8.32
C LYS A 86 21.93 5.31 6.87
N GLU A 87 22.13 6.30 6.01
CA GLU A 87 21.74 6.30 4.60
C GLU A 87 22.95 6.04 3.67
N VAL A 88 23.98 5.35 4.15
CA VAL A 88 25.13 4.95 3.32
C VAL A 88 24.70 3.99 2.21
N SER A 89 25.19 4.22 0.99
CA SER A 89 24.92 3.34 -0.15
C SER A 89 25.70 2.02 -0.04
N ILE A 90 25.21 0.96 -0.70
CA ILE A 90 25.92 -0.32 -0.76
C ILE A 90 27.29 -0.13 -1.42
N ARG A 91 27.34 0.62 -2.53
CA ARG A 91 28.60 0.89 -3.25
C ARG A 91 29.61 1.59 -2.36
N ASP A 92 29.21 2.65 -1.67
CA ASP A 92 30.13 3.40 -0.80
C ASP A 92 30.57 2.57 0.40
N LYS A 93 29.68 1.75 0.97
CA LYS A 93 30.00 0.91 2.11
C LYS A 93 31.00 -0.18 1.74
N VAL A 94 30.84 -0.82 0.58
CA VAL A 94 31.77 -1.85 0.12
C VAL A 94 33.09 -1.23 -0.34
N HIS A 95 33.06 -0.10 -1.05
CA HIS A 95 34.28 0.56 -1.54
C HIS A 95 35.18 1.08 -0.40
N ASN A 96 34.59 1.73 0.61
CA ASN A 96 35.35 2.28 1.73
C ASN A 96 35.64 1.23 2.83
N GLY A 97 35.02 0.06 2.73
CA GLY A 97 35.14 -1.03 3.68
C GLY A 97 34.09 -0.97 4.81
N LEU A 98 33.74 -2.15 5.33
CA LEU A 98 32.65 -2.32 6.29
C LEU A 98 32.75 -1.50 7.58
N LEU A 99 33.97 -1.27 8.05
CA LEU A 99 34.23 -0.52 9.28
C LEU A 99 34.13 0.99 9.07
N HIS A 100 34.16 1.45 7.82
CA HIS A 100 34.07 2.87 7.49
C HIS A 100 32.70 3.43 7.87
N GLY A 101 32.69 4.59 8.53
CA GLY A 101 31.46 5.23 9.03
C GLY A 101 31.01 4.74 10.40
N PHE A 102 31.68 3.75 11.02
CA PHE A 102 31.37 3.38 12.40
C PHE A 102 32.02 4.34 13.40
N ARG A 103 31.22 4.86 14.34
CA ARG A 103 31.70 5.74 15.44
C ARG A 103 32.76 5.09 16.34
N ARG A 104 32.83 3.76 16.31
CA ARG A 104 33.86 2.93 16.97
C ARG A 104 33.88 1.54 16.33
N LEU A 105 34.98 0.81 16.52
CA LEU A 105 35.05 -0.58 16.10
C LEU A 105 34.03 -1.47 16.84
N PRO A 106 33.43 -2.46 16.16
CA PRO A 106 32.64 -3.50 16.79
C PRO A 106 33.47 -4.24 17.84
N ARG A 107 32.87 -4.50 18.99
CA ARG A 107 33.48 -5.32 20.04
C ARG A 107 33.26 -6.80 19.72
N GLY A 108 34.02 -7.67 20.36
CA GLY A 108 33.77 -9.11 20.30
C GLY A 108 32.40 -9.51 20.87
N GLY A 109 32.09 -10.81 20.84
CA GLY A 109 30.80 -11.33 21.27
C GLY A 109 29.73 -11.04 20.21
N ALA A 110 28.57 -10.53 20.62
CA ALA A 110 27.43 -10.38 19.73
C ALA A 110 27.65 -9.38 18.58
N GLU A 111 28.42 -8.30 18.80
CA GLU A 111 28.81 -7.38 17.72
C GLU A 111 29.77 -8.05 16.72
N GLY A 112 30.69 -8.88 17.19
CA GLY A 112 31.62 -9.64 16.36
C GLY A 112 30.93 -10.70 15.50
N VAL A 113 29.98 -11.45 16.05
CA VAL A 113 29.18 -12.43 15.29
C VAL A 113 28.40 -11.75 14.17
N GLN A 114 27.73 -10.63 14.47
CA GLN A 114 27.03 -9.86 13.44
C GLN A 114 27.99 -9.34 12.36
N MET A 115 29.20 -8.94 12.75
CA MET A 115 30.21 -8.43 11.81
C MET A 115 30.68 -9.53 10.85
N GLU A 116 30.91 -10.74 11.35
CA GLU A 116 31.29 -11.89 10.53
C GLU A 116 30.19 -12.25 9.52
N GLU A 117 28.93 -12.29 9.96
CA GLU A 117 27.79 -12.52 9.07
C GLU A 117 27.68 -11.46 7.97
N VAL A 118 27.77 -10.19 8.33
CA VAL A 118 27.69 -9.07 7.37
C VAL A 118 28.89 -9.08 6.40
N SER A 119 30.09 -9.48 6.86
CA SER A 119 31.25 -9.65 5.99
C SER A 119 31.00 -10.72 4.93
N ASN A 120 30.53 -11.90 5.34
CA ASN A 120 30.22 -12.99 4.42
C ASN A 120 29.15 -12.58 3.38
N LEU A 121 28.19 -11.74 3.78
CA LEU A 121 27.17 -11.22 2.87
C LEU A 121 27.77 -10.30 1.80
N ILE A 122 28.67 -9.40 2.17
CA ILE A 122 29.35 -8.53 1.21
C ILE A 122 30.27 -9.32 0.29
N ASP A 123 30.97 -10.32 0.81
CA ASP A 123 31.84 -11.17 0.00
C ASP A 123 31.05 -11.95 -1.07
N SER A 124 29.75 -12.18 -0.84
CA SER A 124 28.84 -12.80 -1.82
C SER A 124 28.21 -11.81 -2.83
N LEU A 125 28.42 -10.49 -2.65
CA LEU A 125 27.85 -9.49 -3.54
C LEU A 125 28.67 -9.35 -4.83
N GLU A 126 28.02 -9.61 -5.95
CA GLU A 126 28.57 -9.33 -7.28
C GLU A 126 27.96 -8.03 -7.82
N PHE A 127 28.81 -7.01 -7.99
CA PHE A 127 28.38 -5.78 -8.64
C PHE A 127 28.36 -5.94 -10.16
N VAL A 128 27.27 -5.46 -10.76
CA VAL A 128 27.13 -5.36 -12.21
C VAL A 128 27.01 -3.88 -12.56
N GLU A 129 27.64 -3.42 -13.64
CA GLU A 129 27.51 -2.05 -14.13
C GLU A 129 26.12 -1.82 -14.79
N ASP A 130 25.07 -1.97 -13.98
CA ASP A 130 23.66 -1.74 -14.29
C ASP A 130 23.00 -1.01 -13.10
N HIS A 131 21.84 -0.40 -13.33
CA HIS A 131 21.10 0.27 -12.27
C HIS A 131 20.48 -0.72 -11.29
N ASP A 132 20.42 -0.32 -10.02
CA ASP A 132 19.71 -1.07 -8.99
C ASP A 132 18.21 -1.11 -9.28
N LYS A 133 17.58 -2.27 -9.09
CA LYS A 133 16.18 -2.51 -9.50
C LYS A 133 15.39 -3.19 -8.39
N TRP A 134 14.12 -2.81 -8.25
CA TRP A 134 13.18 -3.54 -7.41
C TRP A 134 12.70 -4.81 -8.13
N VAL A 135 12.68 -5.93 -7.41
CA VAL A 135 12.28 -7.25 -7.90
C VAL A 135 11.13 -7.77 -7.04
N TRP A 136 10.13 -8.32 -7.71
CA TRP A 136 8.98 -8.95 -7.09
C TRP A 136 9.25 -10.44 -6.85
N ASN A 137 9.24 -10.87 -5.59
CA ASN A 137 9.65 -12.23 -5.21
C ASN A 137 8.58 -13.30 -5.41
N LEU A 138 7.33 -12.92 -5.73
CA LEU A 138 6.24 -13.89 -5.93
C LEU A 138 6.16 -14.44 -7.36
N GLU A 139 7.00 -13.94 -8.26
CA GLU A 139 7.05 -14.35 -9.66
C GLU A 139 8.48 -14.71 -10.05
N SER A 140 8.64 -15.74 -10.88
CA SER A 140 9.96 -16.22 -11.30
C SER A 140 10.71 -15.25 -12.22
N ASP A 141 9.98 -14.40 -12.95
CA ASP A 141 10.54 -13.36 -13.81
C ASP A 141 10.95 -12.10 -13.03
N GLY A 142 10.59 -12.01 -11.75
CA GLY A 142 10.86 -10.85 -10.91
C GLY A 142 9.97 -9.64 -11.20
N GLU A 143 8.99 -9.78 -12.09
CA GLU A 143 8.08 -8.70 -12.47
C GLU A 143 6.86 -8.63 -11.55
N PHE A 144 6.43 -7.41 -11.25
CA PHE A 144 5.22 -7.22 -10.45
C PHE A 144 3.97 -7.62 -11.24
N LYS A 145 3.21 -8.57 -10.70
CA LYS A 145 1.89 -8.92 -11.24
C LYS A 145 0.82 -8.73 -10.17
N VAL A 146 -0.27 -8.06 -10.57
CA VAL A 146 -1.43 -7.85 -9.69
C VAL A 146 -2.04 -9.17 -9.23
N CYS A 147 -2.01 -10.21 -10.08
CA CYS A 147 -2.56 -11.53 -9.73
C CYS A 147 -1.80 -12.21 -8.59
N SER A 148 -0.46 -12.18 -8.56
CA SER A 148 0.30 -12.76 -7.45
C SER A 148 0.20 -11.94 -6.17
N ALA A 149 0.24 -10.61 -6.28
CA ALA A 149 -0.01 -9.74 -5.13
C ALA A 149 -1.40 -10.02 -4.52
N ARG A 150 -2.43 -10.15 -5.37
CA ARG A 150 -3.78 -10.45 -4.92
C ARG A 150 -3.89 -11.82 -4.27
N ARG A 151 -3.31 -12.84 -4.90
CA ARG A 151 -3.28 -14.21 -4.36
C ARG A 151 -2.61 -14.25 -2.98
N PHE A 152 -1.46 -13.60 -2.82
CA PHE A 152 -0.76 -13.52 -1.54
C PHE A 152 -1.59 -12.84 -0.45
N ILE A 153 -2.27 -11.74 -0.78
CA ILE A 153 -3.20 -11.08 0.14
C ILE A 153 -4.36 -12.01 0.50
N ASP A 154 -4.98 -12.66 -0.48
CA ASP A 154 -6.13 -13.53 -0.25
C ASP A 154 -5.76 -14.77 0.60
N GLU A 155 -4.59 -15.36 0.37
CA GLU A 155 -4.05 -16.47 1.14
C GLU A 155 -3.70 -16.06 2.59
N GLY A 156 -3.06 -14.92 2.77
CA GLY A 156 -2.65 -14.43 4.09
C GLY A 156 -3.80 -13.88 4.94
N LEU A 157 -4.88 -13.42 4.30
CA LEU A 157 -6.11 -13.01 4.97
C LEU A 157 -7.09 -14.17 5.20
N CYS A 158 -6.66 -15.42 5.00
CA CYS A 158 -7.50 -16.63 5.03
C CYS A 158 -8.59 -16.56 6.12
N VAL A 159 -9.84 -16.69 5.65
CA VAL A 159 -11.14 -16.50 6.35
C VAL A 159 -11.60 -15.04 6.43
N MET A 160 -12.22 -14.57 5.35
CA MET A 160 -13.29 -13.59 5.50
C MET A 160 -14.57 -14.36 5.86
N GLU A 161 -15.03 -14.22 7.10
CA GLU A 161 -16.42 -14.44 7.53
C GLU A 161 -17.38 -13.43 6.87
N GLY A 162 -17.19 -13.19 5.57
CA GLY A 162 -18.04 -12.34 4.76
C GLY A 162 -19.09 -13.18 4.07
N THR A 163 -20.30 -12.66 3.96
CA THR A 163 -21.28 -13.23 3.05
C THR A 163 -20.68 -13.24 1.63
N HIS A 164 -20.60 -14.42 1.02
CA HIS A 164 -20.15 -14.52 -0.37
C HIS A 164 -21.01 -13.61 -1.24
N THR A 165 -20.37 -12.79 -2.08
CA THR A 165 -21.09 -11.98 -3.07
C THR A 165 -21.87 -12.90 -4.00
N ARG A 166 -23.20 -12.90 -3.87
CA ARG A 166 -24.08 -13.73 -4.70
C ARG A 166 -24.41 -12.99 -6.00
N TRP A 167 -23.80 -13.45 -7.10
CA TRP A 167 -24.09 -12.93 -8.43
C TRP A 167 -25.40 -13.50 -8.99
N VAL A 168 -26.26 -12.63 -9.50
CA VAL A 168 -27.49 -13.05 -10.19
C VAL A 168 -27.18 -13.29 -11.66
N LYS A 169 -27.29 -14.54 -12.12
CA LYS A 169 -26.98 -14.93 -13.52
C LYS A 169 -27.94 -14.33 -14.55
N LEU A 170 -29.12 -13.91 -14.13
CA LEU A 170 -30.17 -13.36 -14.98
C LEU A 170 -29.95 -11.89 -15.38
N ILE A 171 -29.02 -11.19 -14.73
CA ILE A 171 -28.76 -9.77 -15.01
C ILE A 171 -27.36 -9.56 -15.60
N PRO A 172 -27.17 -8.53 -16.43
CA PRO A 172 -25.84 -8.20 -16.95
C PRO A 172 -24.83 -7.98 -15.83
N ILE A 173 -23.58 -8.42 -16.05
CA ILE A 173 -22.50 -8.33 -15.06
C ILE A 173 -22.28 -6.90 -14.53
N LYS A 174 -22.49 -5.87 -15.37
CA LYS A 174 -22.40 -4.46 -14.97
C LYS A 174 -23.39 -4.08 -13.86
N VAL A 175 -24.61 -4.66 -13.88
CA VAL A 175 -25.65 -4.40 -12.87
C VAL A 175 -25.29 -5.08 -11.56
N ASN A 176 -24.80 -6.32 -11.65
CA ASN A 176 -24.23 -7.06 -10.53
C ASN A 176 -23.11 -6.25 -9.85
N ILE A 177 -22.09 -5.80 -10.61
CA ILE A 177 -20.97 -4.99 -10.09
C ILE A 177 -21.49 -3.70 -9.43
N PHE A 178 -22.45 -3.02 -10.07
CA PHE A 178 -23.05 -1.82 -9.53
C PHE A 178 -23.75 -2.08 -8.19
N ALA A 179 -24.58 -3.11 -8.09
CA ALA A 179 -25.27 -3.49 -6.86
C ALA A 179 -24.28 -3.86 -5.74
N TRP A 180 -23.21 -4.60 -6.07
CA TRP A 180 -22.15 -4.92 -5.12
C TRP A 180 -21.44 -3.66 -4.61
N ARG A 181 -21.13 -2.69 -5.49
CA ARG A 181 -20.53 -1.41 -5.09
C ARG A 181 -21.48 -0.60 -4.21
N LEU A 182 -22.78 -0.59 -4.53
CA LEU A 182 -23.80 0.10 -3.71
C LEU A 182 -23.88 -0.51 -2.32
N ALA A 183 -24.03 -1.84 -2.22
CA ALA A 183 -24.12 -2.56 -0.95
C ALA A 183 -22.84 -2.41 -0.09
N SER A 184 -21.68 -2.31 -0.73
CA SER A 184 -20.39 -2.09 -0.04
C SER A 184 -20.10 -0.62 0.28
N ASN A 185 -21.04 0.29 -0.02
CA ASN A 185 -20.86 1.75 0.01
C ASN A 185 -19.56 2.21 -0.68
N LYS A 186 -19.28 1.68 -1.86
CA LYS A 186 -18.09 1.96 -2.70
C LYS A 186 -18.44 2.66 -4.02
N LEU A 187 -19.61 3.28 -4.12
CA LEU A 187 -19.92 4.17 -5.23
C LEU A 187 -19.10 5.47 -5.13
N PRO A 188 -18.71 6.09 -6.26
CA PRO A 188 -17.93 7.32 -6.28
C PRO A 188 -18.81 8.54 -5.99
N THR A 189 -19.49 8.54 -4.84
CA THR A 189 -20.29 9.68 -4.37
C THR A 189 -19.37 10.77 -3.83
N ARG A 190 -19.81 12.04 -3.81
CA ARG A 190 -19.01 13.12 -3.21
C ARG A 190 -18.65 12.82 -1.76
N PHE A 191 -19.57 12.24 -0.99
CA PHE A 191 -19.28 11.80 0.37
C PHE A 191 -18.13 10.80 0.43
N ASN A 192 -18.18 9.74 -0.39
CA ASN A 192 -17.14 8.71 -0.40
C ASN A 192 -15.81 9.25 -0.93
N MET A 193 -15.83 10.07 -1.98
CA MET A 193 -14.63 10.70 -2.52
C MET A 193 -13.94 11.62 -1.50
N SER A 194 -14.72 12.43 -0.76
CA SER A 194 -14.17 13.28 0.31
C SER A 194 -13.59 12.45 1.46
N SER A 195 -14.23 11.33 1.82
CA SER A 195 -13.68 10.39 2.81
C SER A 195 -12.34 9.77 2.40
N LEU A 196 -12.04 9.73 1.09
CA LEU A 196 -10.76 9.30 0.54
C LEU A 196 -9.70 10.42 0.52
N GLY A 197 -10.05 11.62 0.99
CA GLY A 197 -9.16 12.79 1.00
C GLY A 197 -9.11 13.54 -0.33
N LEU A 198 -10.08 13.32 -1.23
CA LEU A 198 -10.23 14.16 -2.42
C LEU A 198 -10.85 15.51 -2.04
N GLU A 199 -10.25 16.60 -2.53
CA GLU A 199 -10.83 17.93 -2.37
C GLU A 199 -12.03 18.09 -3.32
N ILE A 200 -13.21 18.25 -2.74
CA ILE A 200 -14.46 18.43 -3.48
C ILE A 200 -15.04 19.79 -3.12
N PRO A 201 -15.33 20.66 -4.12
CA PRO A 201 -15.82 22.02 -3.87
C PRO A 201 -17.14 22.07 -3.08
N SER A 202 -17.99 21.06 -3.24
CA SER A 202 -19.27 20.96 -2.55
C SER A 202 -19.63 19.50 -2.34
N MET A 203 -20.20 19.19 -1.18
CA MET A 203 -20.71 17.86 -0.82
C MET A 203 -22.18 17.69 -1.16
N VAL A 204 -22.83 18.74 -1.67
CA VAL A 204 -24.27 18.77 -1.94
C VAL A 204 -24.62 17.85 -3.11
N CYS A 205 -25.76 17.17 -3.02
CA CYS A 205 -26.29 16.34 -4.09
C CYS A 205 -26.53 17.15 -5.38
N PRO A 206 -25.92 16.80 -6.52
CA PRO A 206 -26.10 17.54 -7.77
C PRO A 206 -27.47 17.31 -8.42
N VAL A 207 -28.24 16.33 -7.95
CA VAL A 207 -29.53 15.96 -8.54
C VAL A 207 -30.66 16.81 -7.96
N CYS A 208 -30.78 16.88 -6.64
CA CYS A 208 -31.81 17.68 -5.97
C CYS A 208 -31.29 19.00 -5.39
N ASN A 209 -29.97 19.22 -5.37
CA ASN A 209 -29.34 20.36 -4.68
C ASN A 209 -29.68 20.46 -3.17
N GLU A 210 -30.13 19.36 -2.58
CA GLU A 210 -30.54 19.26 -1.19
C GLU A 210 -29.81 18.09 -0.52
N GLY A 211 -29.20 18.31 0.63
CA GLY A 211 -28.49 17.26 1.37
C GLY A 211 -27.14 16.84 0.78
N VAL A 212 -26.45 15.93 1.48
CA VAL A 212 -25.13 15.42 1.10
C VAL A 212 -25.27 14.31 0.06
N GLU A 213 -24.44 14.32 -0.98
CA GLU A 213 -24.38 13.25 -1.98
C GLU A 213 -23.76 11.98 -1.38
N SER A 214 -24.60 11.17 -0.74
CA SER A 214 -24.28 9.82 -0.25
C SER A 214 -25.02 8.76 -1.07
N SER A 215 -24.58 7.50 -0.99
CA SER A 215 -25.28 6.38 -1.64
C SER A 215 -26.72 6.26 -1.11
N GLU A 216 -26.91 6.45 0.19
CA GLU A 216 -28.23 6.43 0.80
C GLU A 216 -29.13 7.54 0.23
N HIS A 217 -28.59 8.74 0.12
CA HIS A 217 -29.33 9.87 -0.40
C HIS A 217 -29.68 9.70 -1.89
N LEU A 218 -28.70 9.35 -2.73
CA LEU A 218 -28.92 9.21 -4.18
C LEU A 218 -29.99 8.16 -4.54
N PHE A 219 -30.14 7.09 -3.75
CA PHE A 219 -31.05 5.99 -4.07
C PHE A 219 -32.34 5.96 -3.25
N PHE A 220 -32.37 6.54 -2.04
CA PHE A 220 -33.50 6.36 -1.13
C PHE A 220 -34.13 7.66 -0.60
N SER A 221 -33.36 8.74 -0.40
CA SER A 221 -33.89 9.98 0.21
C SER A 221 -33.85 11.22 -0.67
N CYS A 222 -33.22 11.16 -1.85
CA CYS A 222 -33.24 12.24 -2.82
C CYS A 222 -34.64 12.41 -3.39
N SER A 223 -35.23 13.60 -3.21
CA SER A 223 -36.60 13.93 -3.64
C SER A 223 -36.84 13.65 -5.13
N VAL A 224 -35.87 14.01 -5.98
CA VAL A 224 -35.92 13.76 -7.43
C VAL A 224 -35.84 12.27 -7.73
N ALA A 225 -34.91 11.54 -7.10
CA ALA A 225 -34.75 10.10 -7.32
C ALA A 225 -36.00 9.33 -6.86
N SER A 226 -36.57 9.67 -5.71
CA SER A 226 -37.80 9.09 -5.18
C SER A 226 -39.00 9.34 -6.10
N SER A 227 -39.11 10.54 -6.68
CA SER A 227 -40.17 10.85 -7.66
C SER A 227 -40.05 10.00 -8.93
N ILE A 228 -38.83 9.80 -9.44
CA ILE A 228 -38.57 8.94 -10.60
C ILE A 228 -38.89 7.49 -10.25
N MET A 229 -38.43 7.00 -9.10
CA MET A 229 -38.69 5.64 -8.64
C MET A 229 -40.19 5.38 -8.51
N ALA A 230 -40.96 6.31 -7.95
CA ALA A 230 -42.41 6.19 -7.85
C ALA A 230 -43.07 6.06 -9.25
N LYS A 231 -42.63 6.84 -10.24
CA LYS A 231 -43.15 6.70 -11.62
C LYS A 231 -42.82 5.34 -12.24
N VAL A 232 -41.58 4.85 -12.03
CA VAL A 232 -41.16 3.53 -12.52
C VAL A 232 -41.97 2.41 -11.87
N LEU A 233 -42.14 2.46 -10.54
CA LEU A 233 -42.95 1.48 -9.81
C LEU A 233 -44.42 1.51 -10.24
N GLY A 234 -44.95 2.70 -10.55
CA GLY A 234 -46.28 2.87 -11.16
C GLY A 234 -46.39 2.21 -12.53
N TRP A 235 -45.39 2.38 -13.41
CA TRP A 235 -45.36 1.70 -14.72
C TRP A 235 -45.29 0.18 -14.62
N TRP A 236 -44.65 -0.33 -13.56
CA TRP A 236 -44.55 -1.76 -13.30
C TRP A 236 -45.78 -2.32 -12.58
N GLY A 237 -46.78 -1.48 -12.25
CA GLY A 237 -47.99 -1.89 -11.53
C GLY A 237 -47.72 -2.33 -10.09
N ILE A 238 -46.58 -1.94 -9.50
CA ILE A 238 -46.19 -2.33 -8.14
C ILE A 238 -46.83 -1.40 -7.11
N LEU A 239 -47.18 -0.17 -7.50
CA LEU A 239 -47.87 0.78 -6.63
C LEU A 239 -49.40 0.60 -6.59
N ASP A 240 -49.95 -0.29 -7.41
CA ASP A 240 -51.39 -0.63 -7.41
C ASP A 240 -51.64 -1.89 -6.57
N SER A 241 -51.45 -1.76 -5.25
CA SER A 241 -52.10 -2.64 -4.29
C SER A 241 -52.29 -1.93 -2.95
N GLY A 242 -53.39 -1.19 -2.86
CA GLY A 242 -54.22 -0.96 -1.67
C GLY A 242 -53.53 -0.62 -0.35
N ILE A 243 -53.59 0.67 0.00
CA ILE A 243 -54.13 1.07 1.32
C ILE A 243 -55.60 1.42 1.09
#